data_AF-A0A1B6GJU1-F1
#
_entry.id   AF-A0A1B6GJU1-F1
#
_cell.length_a   1.000
_cell.length_b   1.000
_cell.length_c   1.000
_cell.angle_alpha   90.00
_cell.angle_beta   90.00
_cell.angle_gamma   90.00
#
_symmetry.space_group_name_H-M   'P 1'
#
loop_
_entity.id
_entity.type
_entity.pdbx_description
1 polymer ?
#
loop_
_entity_poly.entity_id
_entity_poly.type
_entity_poly.pdbx_seq_one_letter_code
_entity_poly.pdbx_strand_id
1 'polypeptide(L)'
;KVTHIKIFDFQCVELTSPVKELITFVWVCANQEVRETKVKDLYNLYYESLNANLAELKYSKRMALEDFNSEIVAWSPLVLYCVCMNVPVCIADQVADINDYLTGDILKKSVKESPVYKLFQGTT
;
A
#
# COMPACT_ATOMS: atom_id res chain seq x y z
N LYS A 1 8.56 -23.97 2.87
CA LYS A 1 9.42 -23.15 1.96
C LYS A 1 8.55 -22.68 0.80
N VAL A 2 8.49 -21.38 0.51
CA VAL A 2 7.73 -20.86 -0.64
C VAL A 2 8.52 -21.19 -1.91
N THR A 3 7.86 -21.80 -2.91
CA THR A 3 8.51 -22.21 -4.17
C THR A 3 8.08 -21.37 -5.38
N HIS A 4 6.92 -20.73 -5.31
CA HIS A 4 6.37 -19.90 -6.37
C HIS A 4 5.56 -18.76 -5.77
N ILE A 5 5.56 -17.62 -6.44
CA ILE A 5 4.77 -16.43 -6.09
C ILE A 5 4.00 -16.01 -7.34
N LYS A 6 2.74 -15.61 -7.16
CA LYS A 6 1.91 -15.00 -8.21
C LYS A 6 1.31 -13.72 -7.65
N ILE A 7 1.41 -12.63 -8.40
CA ILE A 7 0.77 -11.36 -8.10
C ILE A 7 -0.57 -11.34 -8.83
N PHE A 8 -1.63 -10.94 -8.14
CA PHE A 8 -2.99 -10.79 -8.65
C PHE A 8 -3.54 -9.42 -8.24
N ASP A 9 -4.76 -9.07 -8.67
CA ASP A 9 -5.44 -7.81 -8.36
C ASP A 9 -4.76 -6.54 -8.92
N PHE A 10 -4.72 -6.46 -10.25
CA PHE A 10 -4.13 -5.33 -10.99
C PHE A 10 -5.09 -4.12 -11.18
N GLN A 11 -6.24 -4.06 -10.49
CA GLN A 11 -7.22 -2.98 -10.68
C GLN A 11 -6.72 -1.58 -10.31
N CYS A 12 -5.61 -1.48 -9.58
CA CYS A 12 -4.99 -0.23 -9.15
C CYS A 12 -3.58 -0.01 -9.72
N VAL A 13 -3.20 -0.73 -10.78
CA VAL A 13 -1.89 -0.53 -11.43
C VAL A 13 -1.85 0.82 -12.12
N GLU A 14 -0.77 1.55 -11.91
CA GLU A 14 -0.48 2.82 -12.55
C GLU A 14 0.98 2.88 -12.98
N LEU A 15 1.27 3.63 -14.04
CA LEU A 15 2.66 3.92 -14.41
C LEU A 15 3.20 4.97 -13.42
N THR A 16 3.97 4.53 -12.44
CA THR A 16 4.47 5.38 -11.36
C THR A 16 5.90 5.02 -10.96
N SER A 17 6.43 5.71 -9.96
CA SER A 17 7.73 5.37 -9.39
C SER A 17 7.71 3.96 -8.78
N PRO A 18 8.75 3.14 -9.01
CA PRO A 18 8.88 1.84 -8.35
C PRO A 18 8.93 1.96 -6.81
N VAL A 19 9.36 3.10 -6.28
CA VAL A 19 9.39 3.35 -4.83
C VAL A 19 7.98 3.56 -4.28
N LYS A 20 7.14 4.30 -5.01
CA LYS A 20 5.73 4.49 -4.63
C LYS A 20 5.01 3.14 -4.60
N GLU A 21 5.20 2.33 -5.64
CA GLU A 21 4.56 1.01 -5.75
C GLU A 21 5.03 0.06 -4.65
N LEU A 22 6.33 0.06 -4.32
CA LEU A 22 6.87 -0.67 -3.17
C LEU A 22 6.21 -0.25 -1.85
N ILE A 23 6.07 1.05 -1.61
CA ILE A 23 5.42 1.58 -0.40
C ILE A 23 3.96 1.09 -0.35
N THR A 24 3.21 1.25 -1.43
CA THR A 24 1.83 0.75 -1.49
C THR A 24 1.76 -0.74 -1.18
N PHE A 25 2.60 -1.56 -1.83
CA PHE A 25 2.62 -3.01 -1.61
C PHE A 25 2.92 -3.37 -0.15
N VAL A 26 3.95 -2.79 0.46
CA VAL A 26 4.33 -3.10 1.84
C VAL A 26 3.22 -2.69 2.81
N TRP A 27 2.61 -1.52 2.63
CA TRP A 27 1.64 -0.99 3.58
C TRP A 27 0.22 -1.56 3.40
N VAL A 28 -0.11 -2.06 2.22
CA VAL A 28 -1.41 -2.72 1.95
C VAL A 28 -1.35 -4.23 2.17
N CYS A 29 -0.24 -4.90 1.80
CA CYS A 29 -0.18 -6.36 1.76
C CYS A 29 0.63 -7.01 2.88
N ALA A 30 1.64 -6.34 3.44
CA ALA A 30 2.44 -6.94 4.50
C ALA A 30 1.66 -6.96 5.82
N ASN A 31 1.90 -7.98 6.66
CA ASN A 31 1.33 -8.00 8.01
C ASN A 31 2.00 -6.95 8.91
N GLN A 32 1.40 -6.71 10.08
CA GLN A 32 1.87 -5.69 11.03
C GLN A 32 3.33 -5.90 11.47
N GLU A 33 3.71 -7.13 11.85
CA GLU A 33 5.07 -7.45 12.31
C GLU A 33 6.13 -7.09 11.28
N VAL A 34 5.86 -7.39 10.00
CA VAL A 34 6.77 -7.06 8.89
C VAL A 34 6.93 -5.55 8.73
N ARG A 35 5.84 -4.79 8.83
CA ARG A 35 5.89 -3.32 8.71
C ARG A 35 6.66 -2.68 9.87
N GLU A 36 6.55 -3.24 11.06
CA GLU A 36 7.21 -2.70 12.26
C GLU A 36 8.69 -3.07 12.34
N THR A 37 9.06 -4.28 11.93
CA THR A 37 10.39 -4.84 12.21
C THR A 37 11.27 -5.07 10.98
N LYS A 38 10.69 -5.15 9.78
CA LYS A 38 11.39 -5.56 8.54
C LYS A 38 11.29 -4.58 7.38
N VAL A 39 10.57 -3.45 7.53
CA VAL A 39 10.35 -2.51 6.42
C VAL A 39 11.65 -2.00 5.79
N LYS A 40 12.67 -1.69 6.61
CA LYS A 40 13.98 -1.23 6.12
C LYS A 40 14.72 -2.33 5.35
N ASP A 41 14.68 -3.56 5.85
CA ASP A 41 15.30 -4.71 5.19
C ASP A 41 14.65 -4.97 3.83
N LEU A 42 13.32 -4.86 3.76
CA LEU A 42 12.57 -4.99 2.50
C LEU A 42 12.91 -3.88 1.50
N TYR A 43 13.03 -2.63 1.95
CA TYR A 43 13.42 -1.52 1.09
C TYR A 43 14.82 -1.70 0.52
N ASN A 44 15.78 -2.14 1.34
CA ASN A 44 17.14 -2.44 0.87
C ASN A 44 17.16 -3.62 -0.11
N LEU A 45 16.43 -4.70 0.18
CA LEU A 45 16.31 -5.85 -0.72
C LEU A 45 15.71 -5.43 -2.07
N TYR A 46 14.68 -4.60 -2.05
CA TYR A 46 14.05 -4.09 -3.26
C TYR A 46 14.99 -3.18 -4.05
N TYR A 47 15.70 -2.26 -3.39
CA TYR A 47 16.67 -1.37 -4.03
C TYR A 47 17.77 -2.13 -4.77
N GLU A 48 18.34 -3.17 -4.15
CA GLU A 48 19.34 -4.02 -4.81
C GLU A 48 18.72 -4.81 -5.97
N SER A 49 17.54 -5.38 -5.77
CA SER A 49 16.83 -6.16 -6.81
C SER A 49 16.44 -5.29 -8.01
N LEU A 50 15.95 -4.08 -7.78
CA LEU A 50 15.58 -3.12 -8.82
C LEU A 50 16.79 -2.81 -9.71
N ASN A 51 17.91 -2.46 -9.09
CA ASN A 51 19.12 -2.12 -9.83
C ASN A 51 19.73 -3.32 -10.57
N ALA A 52 19.68 -4.52 -9.97
CA ALA A 52 20.10 -5.74 -10.65
C ALA A 52 19.22 -6.02 -11.89
N ASN A 53 17.89 -5.95 -11.74
CA ASN A 53 16.96 -6.17 -12.84
C ASN A 53 17.11 -5.12 -13.95
N LEU A 54 17.30 -3.84 -13.60
CA LEU A 54 17.57 -2.79 -14.59
C LEU A 54 18.84 -3.07 -15.39
N ALA A 55 19.91 -3.56 -14.72
CA ALA A 55 21.15 -3.94 -15.39
C ALA A 55 20.96 -5.14 -16.33
N GLU A 56 20.18 -6.16 -15.92
CA GLU A 56 19.82 -7.30 -16.78
C GLU A 56 19.03 -6.87 -18.03
N LEU A 57 18.17 -5.87 -17.88
CA LEU A 57 17.44 -5.23 -18.97
C LEU A 57 18.31 -4.27 -19.81
N LYS A 58 19.63 -4.24 -19.57
CA LYS A 58 20.62 -3.41 -20.26
C LYS A 58 20.36 -1.91 -20.09
N TYR A 59 19.69 -1.51 -19.02
CA TYR A 59 19.56 -0.11 -18.65
C TYR A 59 20.86 0.36 -17.99
N SER A 60 21.48 1.39 -18.55
CA SER A 60 22.83 1.83 -18.16
C SER A 60 22.86 2.65 -16.86
N LYS A 61 21.72 3.22 -16.46
CA LYS A 61 21.63 4.08 -15.27
C LYS A 61 21.15 3.28 -14.07
N ARG A 62 21.93 3.33 -12.99
CA ARG A 62 21.51 2.84 -11.66
C ARG A 62 20.72 3.94 -10.96
N MET A 63 19.71 3.56 -10.18
CA MET A 63 19.10 4.49 -9.21
C MET A 63 20.09 4.70 -8.07
N ALA A 64 20.39 5.96 -7.74
CA ALA A 64 21.23 6.27 -6.60
C ALA A 64 20.48 5.96 -5.30
N LEU A 65 21.20 5.55 -4.25
CA LEU A 65 20.59 5.24 -2.96
C LEU A 65 19.96 6.49 -2.33
N GLU A 66 20.58 7.66 -2.55
CA GLU A 66 20.10 8.95 -2.09
C GLU A 66 18.76 9.31 -2.76
N ASP A 67 18.62 9.06 -4.07
CA ASP A 67 17.38 9.28 -4.80
C ASP A 67 16.28 8.35 -4.28
N PHE A 68 16.60 7.06 -4.09
CA PHE A 68 15.67 6.06 -3.57
C PHE A 68 15.14 6.44 -2.18
N ASN A 69 16.04 6.83 -1.27
CA ASN A 69 15.67 7.27 0.08
C ASN A 69 14.87 8.58 0.05
N SER A 70 15.21 9.51 -0.83
CA SER A 70 14.48 10.77 -1.00
C SER A 70 13.04 10.50 -1.47
N GLU A 71 12.85 9.56 -2.38
CA GLU A 71 11.51 9.14 -2.81
C GLU A 71 10.72 8.45 -1.69
N ILE A 72 11.37 7.63 -0.85
CA ILE A 72 10.69 7.04 0.32
C ILE A 72 10.13 8.14 1.23
N VAL A 73 10.92 9.18 1.49
CA VAL A 73 10.48 10.31 2.30
C VAL A 73 9.35 11.07 1.60
N ALA A 74 9.50 11.37 0.30
CA ALA A 74 8.50 12.10 -0.48
C ALA A 74 7.14 11.38 -0.51
N TRP A 75 7.15 10.05 -0.55
CA TRP A 75 5.94 9.23 -0.55
C TRP A 75 5.49 8.79 0.85
N SER A 76 6.15 9.19 1.93
CA SER A 76 5.71 8.86 3.29
C SER A 76 4.26 9.28 3.63
N PRO A 77 3.67 10.36 3.09
CA PRO A 77 2.24 10.66 3.30
C PRO A 77 1.30 9.59 2.75
N LEU A 78 1.71 8.84 1.71
CA LEU A 78 0.94 7.72 1.16
C LEU A 78 0.75 6.61 2.19
N VAL A 79 1.73 6.41 3.08
CA VAL A 79 1.61 5.46 4.19
C VAL A 79 0.40 5.79 5.06
N LEU A 80 0.24 7.07 5.43
CA LEU A 80 -0.89 7.52 6.23
C LEU A 80 -2.21 7.27 5.50
N TYR A 81 -2.27 7.58 4.19
CA TYR A 81 -3.42 7.27 3.37
C TYR A 81 -3.75 5.77 3.37
N CYS A 82 -2.78 4.90 3.10
CA CYS A 82 -2.97 3.45 3.10
C CYS A 82 -3.47 2.93 4.45
N VAL A 83 -2.87 3.39 5.56
CA VAL A 83 -3.27 2.99 6.91
C VAL A 83 -4.68 3.47 7.24
N CYS A 84 -4.99 4.75 7.00
CA CYS A 84 -6.31 5.32 7.28
C CYS A 84 -7.43 4.69 6.45
N MET A 85 -7.14 4.21 5.23
CA MET A 85 -8.13 3.51 4.41
C MET A 85 -8.32 2.06 4.83
N ASN A 86 -7.24 1.35 5.18
CA ASN A 86 -7.31 -0.08 5.45
C ASN A 86 -7.64 -0.42 6.91
N VAL A 87 -7.04 0.29 7.88
CA VAL A 87 -7.21 -0.04 9.31
C VAL A 87 -8.68 -0.07 9.73
N PRO A 88 -9.51 0.95 9.42
CA PRO A 88 -10.91 0.93 9.84
C PRO A 88 -11.70 -0.25 9.28
N VAL A 89 -11.39 -0.70 8.07
CA VAL A 89 -12.02 -1.87 7.45
C VAL A 89 -11.52 -3.16 8.10
N CYS A 90 -10.22 -3.27 8.34
CA CYS A 90 -9.59 -4.46 8.92
C CYS A 90 -9.94 -4.71 10.38
N ILE A 91 -10.29 -3.66 11.14
CA ILE A 91 -10.65 -3.77 12.58
C ILE A 91 -12.16 -3.70 12.83
N ALA A 92 -12.99 -3.56 11.79
CA ALA A 92 -14.42 -3.43 11.98
C ALA A 92 -15.02 -4.71 12.58
N ASP A 93 -15.95 -4.54 13.54
CA ASP A 93 -16.66 -5.66 14.17
C ASP A 93 -17.60 -6.40 13.22
N GLN A 94 -17.97 -5.76 12.10
CA GLN A 94 -18.88 -6.28 11.09
C GLN A 94 -18.19 -6.30 9.72
N VAL A 95 -18.62 -7.22 8.85
CA VAL A 95 -18.11 -7.30 7.48
C VAL A 95 -18.53 -6.04 6.72
N ALA A 96 -17.57 -5.34 6.15
CA ALA A 96 -17.80 -4.19 5.29
C ALA A 96 -18.56 -4.61 4.00
N ASP A 97 -19.67 -3.94 3.69
CA ASP A 97 -20.30 -4.05 2.37
C ASP A 97 -19.53 -3.18 1.38
N ILE A 98 -18.86 -3.82 0.41
CA ILE A 98 -18.05 -3.14 -0.60
C ILE A 98 -18.86 -2.12 -1.42
N ASN A 99 -20.17 -2.33 -1.60
CA ASN A 99 -21.02 -1.37 -2.32
C ASN A 99 -21.12 -0.04 -1.59
N ASP A 100 -21.07 -0.05 -0.25
CA ASP A 100 -21.05 1.16 0.56
C ASP A 100 -19.75 1.96 0.40
N TYR A 101 -18.69 1.38 -0.18
CA TYR A 101 -17.41 2.06 -0.44
C TYR A 101 -17.25 2.49 -1.90
N LEU A 102 -17.72 1.65 -2.83
CA LEU A 102 -17.44 1.81 -4.25
C LEU A 102 -18.53 2.55 -5.02
N THR A 103 -19.69 2.78 -4.41
CA THR A 103 -20.78 3.52 -5.05
C THR A 103 -20.74 5.00 -4.67
N GLY A 104 -21.14 5.88 -5.61
CA GLY A 104 -21.22 7.33 -5.36
C GLY A 104 -22.28 7.74 -4.32
N ASP A 105 -23.02 6.79 -3.75
CA ASP A 105 -24.04 7.05 -2.73
C ASP A 105 -23.42 7.58 -1.43
N ILE A 106 -22.13 7.32 -1.15
CA ILE A 106 -21.40 7.89 -0.02
C ILE A 106 -21.37 9.42 -0.06
N LEU A 107 -21.39 10.00 -1.26
CA LEU A 107 -21.32 11.44 -1.47
C LEU A 107 -22.69 12.12 -1.35
N LYS A 108 -23.78 11.33 -1.32
CA LYS A 108 -25.16 11.84 -1.26
C LYS A 108 -25.67 12.08 0.16
N LYS A 109 -24.95 11.62 1.18
CA LYS A 109 -25.32 11.72 2.60
C LYS A 109 -24.22 12.42 3.38
N SER A 110 -24.55 12.99 4.54
CA SER A 110 -23.50 13.51 5.41
C SER A 110 -22.61 12.37 5.91
N VAL A 111 -21.34 12.66 6.22
CA VAL A 111 -20.38 11.65 6.70
C VAL A 111 -20.94 10.86 7.88
N LYS A 112 -21.63 11.52 8.82
CA LYS A 112 -22.22 10.89 10.01
C LYS A 112 -23.34 9.89 9.71
N GLU A 113 -23.99 10.03 8.56
CA GLU A 113 -25.09 9.16 8.14
C GLU A 113 -24.62 8.00 7.25
N SER A 114 -23.37 8.06 6.78
CA SER A 114 -22.80 7.04 5.90
C SER A 114 -22.67 5.68 6.61
N PRO A 115 -23.06 4.58 5.94
CA PRO A 115 -22.82 3.22 6.46
C PRO A 115 -21.35 2.98 6.84
N VAL A 116 -20.42 3.48 6.02
CA VAL A 116 -18.97 3.39 6.23
C VAL A 116 -18.56 4.04 7.57
N TYR A 117 -19.10 5.22 7.87
CA TYR A 117 -18.79 5.91 9.12
C TYR A 117 -19.33 5.15 10.33
N LYS A 118 -20.56 4.63 10.23
CA LYS A 118 -21.18 3.84 11.31
C LYS A 118 -20.42 2.54 11.57
N LEU A 119 -19.94 1.88 10.51
CA LEU A 119 -19.12 0.67 10.62
C LEU A 119 -17.88 0.92 11.48
N PHE A 120 -17.26 2.09 11.35
CA PHE A 120 -16.04 2.45 12.07
C PHE A 120 -16.27 2.97 13.49
N GLN A 121 -17.53 3.23 13.90
CA GLN A 121 -17.82 3.72 15.25
C GLN A 121 -17.73 2.63 16.33
N GLY A 122 -17.68 1.35 15.95
CA GLY A 122 -17.76 0.23 16.88
C GLY A 122 -19.15 0.17 17.54
N THR A 123 -19.64 -1.03 17.82
CA THR A 123 -20.84 -1.15 18.67
C THR A 123 -20.37 -1.08 20.11
N THR A 124 -20.74 -0.04 20.85
CA THR A 124 -20.52 -0.02 22.31
C THR A 124 -21.54 -0.91 23.00
#